data_AF-A0A6A7RP89-F1
#
_entry.id   AF-A0A6A7RP89-F1
#
_cell.length_a   1.000
_cell.length_b   1.000
_cell.length_c   1.000
_cell.angle_alpha   90.00
_cell.angle_beta   90.00
_cell.angle_gamma   90.00
#
_symmetry.space_group_name_H-M   'P 1'
#
loop_
_entity.id
_entity.type
_entity.pdbx_description
1 polymer ?
#
loop_
_entity_poly.entity_id
_entity_poly.type
_entity_poly.pdbx_seq_one_letter_code
_entity_poly.pdbx_strand_id
1 'polypeptide(L)'
;PSASLDANNKGMYEPRHGSAPDIAGKGVANPLATILSAAMMLRYTFTRHDAAQRIENAVKKVLGQGYRTADIHEPGMRQVGTRAMGDAVLAALQVG
;
A
#
# COMPACT_ATOMS: atom_id res chain seq x y z
N PRO A 1 2.21 7.31 -1.39
CA PRO A 1 1.46 7.72 -0.18
C PRO A 1 1.73 9.21 0.12
N SER A 2 0.76 9.93 0.67
CA SER A 2 0.88 11.31 1.20
C SER A 2 0.10 11.48 2.50
N ALA A 3 0.53 12.43 3.33
CA ALA A 3 -0.10 12.79 4.59
C ALA A 3 -0.17 14.32 4.71
N SER A 4 -1.31 14.83 5.16
CA SER A 4 -1.52 16.23 5.54
C SER A 4 -1.87 16.27 7.01
N LEU A 5 -1.02 16.87 7.84
CA LEU A 5 -1.12 16.84 9.31
C LEU A 5 -1.47 18.24 9.85
N ASP A 6 -2.36 18.29 10.84
CA ASP A 6 -2.57 19.48 11.66
C ASP A 6 -1.54 19.56 12.81
N ALA A 7 -1.57 20.66 13.58
CA ALA A 7 -0.67 20.85 14.72
C ALA A 7 -0.86 19.84 15.86
N ASN A 8 -1.96 19.08 15.87
CA ASN A 8 -2.31 18.10 16.90
C ASN A 8 -2.21 16.66 16.40
N ASN A 9 -1.46 16.41 15.31
CA ASN A 9 -1.24 15.09 14.69
C ASN A 9 -2.52 14.39 14.19
N LYS A 10 -3.62 15.12 13.98
CA LYS A 10 -4.72 14.61 13.15
C LYS A 10 -4.34 14.83 11.69
N GLY A 11 -4.65 13.84 10.85
CA GLY A 11 -4.24 13.91 9.45
C GLY A 11 -5.17 13.25 8.47
N MET A 12 -5.11 13.74 7.23
CA MET A 12 -5.63 13.06 6.04
C MET A 12 -4.49 12.27 5.40
N TYR A 13 -4.74 11.00 5.11
CA TYR A 13 -3.76 10.08 4.54
C TYR A 13 -4.31 9.48 3.25
N GLU A 14 -3.63 9.68 2.14
CA GLU A 14 -4.18 9.35 0.82
C GLU A 14 -3.10 8.81 -0.13
N PRO A 15 -3.46 8.01 -1.14
CA PRO A 15 -2.55 7.71 -2.23
C PRO A 15 -2.24 8.97 -3.04
N ARG A 16 -1.01 9.09 -3.55
CA ARG A 16 -0.62 10.22 -4.41
C ARG A 16 -1.26 10.14 -5.80
N HIS A 17 -1.57 8.93 -6.26
CA HIS A 17 -2.20 8.74 -7.56
C HIS A 17 -3.69 9.16 -7.51
N GLY A 18 -4.18 9.70 -8.62
CA GLY A 18 -5.60 10.04 -8.77
C GLY A 18 -6.52 8.81 -8.85
N SER A 19 -7.81 9.05 -9.14
CA SER A 19 -8.85 8.01 -9.17
C SER A 19 -8.76 7.04 -10.35
N ALA A 20 -8.04 7.39 -11.42
CA ALA A 20 -7.88 6.58 -12.64
C ALA A 20 -9.21 5.97 -13.15
N PRO A 21 -10.18 6.82 -13.55
CA PRO A 21 -11.54 6.38 -13.88
C PRO A 21 -11.60 5.39 -15.06
N ASP A 22 -10.62 5.46 -15.95
CA ASP A 22 -10.43 4.56 -17.09
C ASP A 22 -10.18 3.10 -16.70
N ILE A 23 -9.67 2.84 -15.49
CA ILE A 23 -9.41 1.48 -14.96
C ILE A 23 -10.33 1.09 -13.79
N ALA A 24 -11.27 1.96 -13.42
CA ALA A 24 -12.24 1.65 -12.37
C ALA A 24 -13.03 0.37 -12.71
N GLY A 25 -13.21 -0.50 -11.71
CA GLY A 25 -13.91 -1.78 -11.87
C GLY A 25 -13.12 -2.89 -12.60
N LYS A 26 -11.95 -2.60 -13.18
CA LYS A 26 -11.15 -3.59 -13.93
C LYS A 26 -10.23 -4.45 -13.05
N GLY A 27 -10.10 -4.12 -11.77
CA GLY A 27 -9.24 -4.87 -10.83
C GLY A 27 -7.74 -4.81 -11.15
N VAL A 28 -7.28 -3.75 -11.83
CA VAL A 28 -5.87 -3.55 -12.22
C VAL A 28 -5.16 -2.40 -11.50
N ALA A 29 -5.90 -1.61 -10.70
CA ALA A 29 -5.33 -0.52 -9.92
C ALA A 29 -4.32 -1.03 -8.88
N ASN A 30 -3.26 -0.28 -8.65
CA ASN A 30 -2.24 -0.57 -7.65
C ASN A 30 -2.71 -0.18 -6.24
N PRO A 31 -2.95 -1.12 -5.31
CA PRO A 31 -3.44 -0.78 -3.98
C PRO A 31 -2.33 -0.29 -3.03
N LEU A 32 -1.05 -0.41 -3.41
CA LEU A 32 0.08 -0.26 -2.49
C LEU A 32 0.19 1.15 -1.89
N ALA A 33 -0.11 2.20 -2.66
CA ALA A 33 -0.02 3.56 -2.14
C ALA A 33 -1.07 3.81 -1.05
N THR A 34 -2.29 3.31 -1.22
CA THR A 34 -3.36 3.41 -0.21
C THR A 34 -3.01 2.61 1.05
N ILE A 35 -2.46 1.40 0.89
CA ILE A 35 -1.99 0.57 2.02
C ILE A 35 -0.90 1.29 2.82
N LEU A 36 0.09 1.86 2.12
CA LEU A 36 1.16 2.62 2.78
C LEU A 36 0.65 3.91 3.43
N SER A 37 -0.45 4.50 2.93
CA SER A 37 -1.11 5.62 3.60
C SER A 37 -1.77 5.22 4.92
N ALA A 38 -2.33 4.01 5.01
CA ALA A 38 -2.78 3.47 6.29
C ALA A 38 -1.60 3.22 7.27
N ALA A 39 -0.43 2.79 6.79
CA ALA A 39 0.77 2.66 7.61
C ALA A 39 1.22 4.03 8.17
N MET A 40 1.21 5.08 7.36
CA MET A 40 1.49 6.44 7.82
C MET A 40 0.47 6.91 8.88
N MET A 41 -0.82 6.62 8.70
CA MET A 41 -1.85 6.94 9.68
C MET A 41 -1.57 6.29 11.05
N LEU A 42 -1.24 5.00 11.05
CA LEU A 42 -0.85 4.27 12.27
C LEU A 42 0.37 4.90 12.92
N ARG A 43 1.38 5.29 12.13
CA ARG A 43 2.62 5.88 12.60
C ARG A 43 2.43 7.26 13.23
N TYR A 44 1.74 8.16 12.54
CA TYR A 44 1.70 9.58 12.91
C TYR A 44 0.53 9.94 13.82
N THR A 45 -0.68 9.43 13.55
CA THR A 45 -1.87 9.78 14.36
C THR A 45 -2.05 8.85 15.55
N PHE A 46 -1.78 7.55 15.39
CA PHE A 46 -2.02 6.57 16.46
C PHE A 46 -0.77 6.17 17.23
N THR A 47 0.41 6.67 16.84
CA THR A 47 1.70 6.33 17.46
C THR A 47 1.96 4.80 17.51
N ARG A 48 1.34 4.05 16.59
CA ARG A 48 1.47 2.60 16.44
C ARG A 48 2.59 2.26 15.45
N HIS A 49 3.81 2.62 15.84
CA HIS A 49 5.01 2.40 15.03
C HIS A 49 5.24 0.92 14.69
N ASP A 50 4.92 0.03 15.63
CA ASP A 50 4.98 -1.43 15.48
C ASP A 50 4.08 -1.92 14.34
N ALA A 51 2.82 -1.48 14.33
CA ALA A 51 1.84 -1.88 13.33
C ALA A 51 2.17 -1.27 11.95
N ALA A 52 2.58 -0.01 11.91
CA ALA A 52 3.03 0.65 10.69
C ALA A 52 4.22 -0.10 10.05
N GLN A 53 5.23 -0.45 10.86
CA GLN A 53 6.41 -1.16 10.38
C GLN A 53 6.07 -2.54 9.81
N ARG A 54 5.11 -3.25 10.41
CA ARG A 54 4.63 -4.56 9.89
C ARG A 54 4.04 -4.42 8.49
N ILE A 55 3.23 -3.38 8.24
CA ILE A 55 2.64 -3.11 6.92
C ILE A 55 3.73 -2.75 5.91
N GLU A 56 4.63 -1.84 6.26
CA GLU A 56 5.75 -1.43 5.40
C GLU A 56 6.63 -2.62 5.01
N ASN A 57 6.94 -3.49 5.98
CA ASN A 57 7.74 -4.69 5.76
C ASN A 57 7.01 -5.72 4.89
N ALA A 58 5.69 -5.89 5.05
CA ALA A 58 4.89 -6.77 4.20
C ALA A 58 4.90 -6.30 2.73
N VAL A 59 4.70 -4.99 2.50
CA VAL A 59 4.80 -4.41 1.15
C VAL A 59 6.19 -4.61 0.56
N LYS A 60 7.24 -4.33 1.33
CA LYS A 60 8.64 -4.55 0.91
C LYS A 60 8.90 -6.01 0.53
N LYS A 61 8.40 -6.96 1.33
CA LYS A 61 8.54 -8.40 1.08
C LYS A 61 7.84 -8.82 -0.22
N VAL A 62 6.60 -8.38 -0.44
CA VAL A 62 5.83 -8.69 -1.67
C VAL A 62 6.52 -8.14 -2.92
N LEU A 63 7.03 -6.91 -2.85
CA LEU A 63 7.81 -6.33 -3.95
C LEU A 63 9.13 -7.08 -4.18
N GLY A 64 9.80 -7.52 -3.11
CA GLY A 64 11.00 -8.37 -3.19
C GLY A 64 10.74 -9.77 -3.76
N GLN A 65 9.52 -10.28 -3.66
CA GLN A 65 9.06 -11.53 -4.31
C GLN A 65 8.67 -11.32 -5.78
N GLY A 66 8.83 -10.10 -6.32
CA GLY A 66 8.60 -9.79 -7.72
C GLY A 66 7.14 -9.48 -8.08
N TYR A 67 6.22 -9.38 -7.13
CA TYR A 67 4.82 -9.01 -7.44
C TYR A 67 4.75 -7.55 -7.92
N ARG A 68 4.05 -7.30 -9.03
CA ARG A 68 3.81 -5.96 -9.58
C ARG A 68 2.39 -5.85 -10.13
N THR A 69 1.75 -4.69 -9.96
CA THR A 69 0.57 -4.31 -10.78
C THR A 69 1.04 -3.73 -12.10
N ALA A 70 0.11 -3.57 -13.06
CA ALA A 70 0.42 -3.20 -14.44
C ALA A 70 1.22 -1.88 -14.58
N ASP A 71 0.96 -0.90 -13.70
CA ASP A 71 1.61 0.41 -13.66
C ASP A 71 3.09 0.39 -13.30
N ILE A 72 3.55 -0.66 -12.60
CA ILE A 72 4.93 -0.82 -12.12
C ILE A 72 5.56 -2.15 -12.59
N HIS A 73 4.96 -2.79 -13.58
CA HIS A 73 5.43 -4.08 -14.07
C HIS A 73 6.71 -3.92 -14.91
N GLU A 74 7.64 -4.85 -14.71
CA GLU A 74 8.90 -4.95 -15.45
C GLU A 74 9.09 -6.41 -15.92
N PRO A 75 9.78 -6.66 -17.05
CA PRO A 75 10.09 -8.02 -17.49
C PRO A 75 10.76 -8.85 -16.39
N GLY A 76 10.30 -10.10 -16.23
CA GLY A 76 10.79 -11.00 -15.18
C GLY A 76 10.07 -10.86 -13.83
N MET A 77 9.17 -9.89 -13.68
CA MET A 77 8.31 -9.75 -12.50
C MET A 77 6.98 -10.52 -12.65
N ARG A 78 6.30 -10.77 -11.54
CA ARG A 78 4.97 -11.39 -11.52
C ARG A 78 3.89 -10.31 -11.57
N GLN A 79 3.30 -10.11 -12.75
CA GLN A 79 2.15 -9.20 -12.88
C GLN A 79 0.91 -9.78 -12.18
N VAL A 80 0.22 -8.96 -11.37
CA VAL A 80 -1.01 -9.30 -10.65
C VAL A 80 -2.02 -8.14 -10.70
N GLY A 81 -3.29 -8.44 -10.45
CA GLY A 81 -4.34 -7.43 -10.27
C GLY A 81 -4.44 -6.91 -8.83
N THR A 82 -5.34 -5.95 -8.60
CA THR A 82 -5.56 -5.26 -7.31
C THR A 82 -5.79 -6.22 -6.16
N ARG A 83 -6.73 -7.17 -6.30
CA ARG A 83 -7.07 -8.14 -5.25
C ARG A 83 -5.87 -9.02 -4.92
N ALA A 84 -5.24 -9.63 -5.92
CA ALA A 84 -4.10 -10.50 -5.73
C ALA A 84 -2.88 -9.78 -5.11
N MET A 85 -2.67 -8.49 -5.41
CA MET A 85 -1.66 -7.67 -4.73
C MET A 85 -2.02 -7.47 -3.25
N GLY A 86 -3.28 -7.15 -2.95
CA GLY A 86 -3.76 -7.02 -1.56
C GLY A 86 -3.63 -8.32 -0.77
N ASP A 87 -4.02 -9.45 -1.37
CA ASP A 87 -3.90 -10.78 -0.76
C ASP A 87 -2.43 -11.14 -0.50
N ALA A 88 -1.52 -10.81 -1.42
CA ALA A 88 -0.09 -11.03 -1.22
C ALA A 88 0.45 -10.20 -0.05
N VAL A 89 0.05 -8.94 0.08
CA VAL A 89 0.42 -8.09 1.22
C VAL A 89 -0.14 -8.66 2.52
N LEU A 90 -1.40 -9.10 2.52
CA LEU A 90 -2.03 -9.71 3.69
C LEU A 90 -1.29 -10.99 4.12
N ALA A 91 -0.94 -11.87 3.18
CA ALA A 91 -0.17 -13.08 3.45
C ALA A 91 1.26 -12.80 3.95
N ALA A 92 1.83 -11.65 3.57
CA ALA A 92 3.16 -11.22 4.00
C ALA A 92 3.16 -10.54 5.37
N LEU A 93 2.01 -10.13 5.91
CA LEU A 93 1.89 -9.56 7.25
C LEU A 93 2.20 -10.64 8.29
N GLN A 94 3.31 -10.47 9.01
CA GLN A 94 3.58 -11.29 10.19
C GLN A 94 2.53 -11.02 11.25
N VAL A 95 1.79 -12.05 11.65
CA VAL A 95 0.95 -12.02 12.85
C VAL A 95 1.84 -12.47 14.00
N GLY A 96 2.15 -11.52 14.89
CA GLY A 96 2.77 -11.80 16.19
C GLY A 96 1.68 -12.00 17.22
#